data_AF-A0A6V7H3K5-F1
#
_entry.id   AF-A0A6V7H3K5-F1
#
_cell.length_a   1.000
_cell.length_b   1.000
_cell.length_c   1.000
_cell.angle_alpha   90.00
_cell.angle_beta   90.00
_cell.angle_gamma   90.00
#
_symmetry.space_group_name_H-M   'P 1'
#
loop_
_entity.id
_entity.type
_entity.pdbx_description
1 polymer ?
#
loop_
_entity_poly.entity_id
_entity_poly.type
_entity_poly.pdbx_seq_one_letter_code
_entity_poly.pdbx_strand_id
1 'polypeptide(L)' 'MSCQRNAGKITVPDELRDVLLEFTIGYLLEQPVDIIDYAVGFFTQLRESRQTQLIQAPAQTASSTPDESVEE' A
#
# COMPACT_ATOMS: atom_id res chain seq x y z
N MET A 1 7.69 -42.63 -9.36
CA MET A 1 8.03 -41.29 -8.82
C MET A 1 7.08 -40.27 -9.44
N SER A 2 5.86 -40.19 -8.92
CA SER A 2 4.78 -39.40 -9.50
C SER A 2 4.77 -38.03 -8.83
N CYS A 3 5.37 -37.03 -9.49
CA CYS A 3 5.32 -35.64 -9.04
C CYS A 3 3.88 -35.14 -9.16
N GLN A 4 3.12 -35.24 -8.08
CA GLN A 4 1.75 -34.78 -7.99
C GLN A 4 1.76 -33.25 -8.00
N ARG A 5 1.62 -32.66 -9.20
CA ARG A 5 1.32 -31.22 -9.35
C ARG A 5 -0.02 -30.99 -8.68
N ASN A 6 0.02 -30.57 -7.41
CA ASN A 6 -1.12 -29.96 -6.74
C ASN A 6 -1.46 -28.70 -7.55
N ALA A 7 -2.38 -28.83 -8.51
CA ALA A 7 -3.11 -27.73 -9.08
C ALA A 7 -4.12 -27.24 -8.03
N GLY A 8 -3.60 -26.80 -6.87
CA GLY A 8 -4.37 -26.06 -5.88
C GLY A 8 -4.77 -24.75 -6.52
N LYS A 9 -6.05 -24.37 -6.38
CA LYS A 9 -6.61 -23.13 -6.92
C LYS A 9 -5.70 -21.97 -6.48
N ILE A 10 -5.05 -21.31 -7.45
CA ILE A 10 -4.23 -20.14 -7.16
C ILE A 10 -5.20 -19.01 -6.80
N THR A 11 -5.22 -18.63 -5.53
CA THR A 11 -5.96 -17.47 -5.04
C THR A 11 -5.07 -16.25 -5.08
N VAL A 12 -5.51 -15.21 -5.77
CA VAL A 12 -4.81 -13.91 -5.79
C VAL A 12 -5.07 -13.20 -4.46
N PRO A 13 -4.05 -12.79 -3.71
CA PRO A 13 -4.24 -11.97 -2.51
C PRO A 13 -4.96 -10.66 -2.81
N ASP A 14 -5.83 -10.20 -1.90
CA ASP A 14 -6.62 -8.97 -2.11
C ASP A 14 -5.72 -7.75 -2.34
N GLU A 15 -4.65 -7.57 -1.54
CA GLU A 15 -3.71 -6.46 -1.70
C GLU A 15 -3.08 -6.44 -3.10
N LEU A 16 -2.70 -7.61 -3.62
CA LEU A 16 -2.10 -7.71 -4.95
C LEU A 16 -3.12 -7.34 -6.03
N ARG A 17 -4.37 -7.82 -5.90
CA ARG A 17 -5.44 -7.47 -6.84
C ARG A 17 -5.65 -5.96 -6.87
N ASP A 18 -5.76 -5.33 -5.70
CA ASP A 18 -6.12 -3.92 -5.59
C ASP A 18 -5.01 -3.02 -6.15
N VAL A 19 -3.75 -3.32 -5.83
CA VAL A 19 -2.58 -2.61 -6.38
C VAL A 19 -2.50 -2.73 -7.91
N LEU A 20 -2.72 -3.93 -8.46
CA LEU A 20 -2.71 -4.14 -9.91
C LEU A 20 -3.89 -3.45 -10.59
N LEU A 21 -5.05 -3.41 -9.94
CA LEU A 21 -6.22 -2.72 -10.48
C LEU A 21 -5.99 -1.21 -10.56
N GLU A 22 -5.39 -0.61 -9.53
CA GLU A 22 -5.06 0.81 -9.51
C GLU A 22 -4.05 1.19 -10.60
N PHE A 23 -2.98 0.39 -10.76
CA PHE A 23 -2.04 0.55 -11.88
C PHE A 23 -2.76 0.48 -13.24
N THR A 24 -3.66 -0.50 -13.39
CA THR A 24 -4.40 -0.71 -14.65
C THR A 24 -5.31 0.48 -14.96
N ILE A 25 -6.00 1.02 -13.97
CA ILE A 25 -6.83 2.21 -14.13
C ILE A 25 -5.96 3.41 -14.52
N GLY A 26 -4.82 3.62 -13.85
CA GLY A 26 -3.87 4.68 -14.20
C GLY A 26 -3.40 4.60 -15.64
N TYR A 27 -3.01 3.40 -16.10
CA TYR A 27 -2.61 3.17 -17.49
C TYR A 27 -3.72 3.54 -18.50
N LEU A 28 -4.97 3.17 -18.21
CA LEU A 28 -6.10 3.47 -19.09
C LEU A 28 -6.42 4.98 -19.18
N LEU A 29 -6.14 5.73 -18.12
CA LEU A 29 -6.36 7.17 -18.07
C LEU A 29 -5.23 7.94 -18.75
N GLU A 30 -3.97 7.60 -18.45
CA GLU A 30 -2.81 8.33 -18.93
C GLU A 30 -2.35 7.91 -20.33
N GLN A 31 -2.68 6.68 -20.75
CA GLN A 31 -2.28 6.09 -22.04
C GLN A 31 -0.81 6.38 -22.40
N PRO A 32 0.14 5.97 -21.55
CA PRO A 32 1.55 6.24 -21.76
C PRO A 32 2.08 5.50 -22.99
N VAL A 33 3.11 6.07 -23.63
CA VAL A 33 3.75 5.49 -24.82
C VAL A 33 4.56 4.24 -24.47
N ASP A 34 5.17 4.19 -23.28
CA ASP A 34 5.90 3.04 -22.75
C ASP A 34 5.31 2.57 -21.42
N ILE A 35 4.75 1.36 -21.43
CA ILE A 35 4.14 0.75 -20.25
C ILE A 35 5.15 0.38 -19.17
N ILE A 36 6.39 0.02 -19.53
CA ILE A 36 7.41 -0.42 -18.59
C ILE A 36 7.90 0.77 -17.78
N ASP A 37 8.21 1.88 -18.45
CA ASP A 37 8.63 3.11 -17.79
C ASP A 37 7.52 3.66 -16.87
N TYR A 38 6.28 3.64 -17.35
CA TYR A 38 5.11 4.01 -16.53
C TYR A 38 4.96 3.12 -15.29
N ALA A 39 5.12 1.79 -15.42
CA ALA A 39 5.05 0.88 -14.29
C ALA A 39 6.14 1.15 -13.26
N VAL A 40 7.38 1.40 -13.70
CA VAL A 40 8.48 1.76 -12.80
C VAL A 40 8.14 3.04 -12.03
N GLY A 41 7.64 4.07 -12.71
CA GLY A 41 7.21 5.31 -12.08
C GLY A 41 6.10 5.11 -11.06
N PHE A 42 5.03 4.42 -11.44
CA PHE A 42 3.87 4.14 -10.60
C PHE A 42 4.26 3.39 -9.31
N PHE A 43 4.98 2.27 -9.44
CA PHE A 43 5.37 1.47 -8.27
C PHE A 43 6.43 2.15 -7.40
N THR A 44 7.27 3.02 -7.98
CA THR A 44 8.22 3.84 -7.22
C THR A 44 7.48 4.85 -6.34
N GLN A 45 6.52 5.60 -6.91
CA GLN A 45 5.71 6.52 -6.11
C GLN A 45 4.87 5.80 -5.04
N LEU A 46 4.33 4.63 -5.37
CA LEU A 46 3.56 3.83 -4.40
C LEU A 46 4.44 3.41 -3.21
N ARG A 47 5.69 3.02 -3.46
CA ARG A 47 6.67 2.67 -2.41
C ARG A 47 6.98 3.87 -1.51
N GLU A 48 7.25 5.03 -2.10
CA GLU A 48 7.55 6.27 -1.36
C GLU A 48 6.37 6.71 -0.49
N SER A 49 5.15 6.61 -1.02
CA SER A 49 3.93 6.93 -0.28
C SER A 49 3.73 6.02 0.93
N ARG A 50 3.95 4.71 0.78
CA ARG A 50 3.91 3.74 1.89
C ARG A 50 4.99 4.04 2.94
N GLN A 51 6.21 4.37 2.51
CA GLN A 51 7.30 4.73 3.42
C GLN A 51 6.98 6.00 4.22
N THR A 52 6.37 7.00 3.58
CA THR A 52 5.98 8.26 4.23
C THR A 52 4.88 8.05 5.27
N GLN A 53 3.89 7.20 4.98
CA GLN A 53 2.81 6.85 5.93
C GLN A 53 3.34 6.11 7.17
N LEU A 54 4.35 5.24 7.01
CA LEU A 54 4.98 4.54 8.13
C LEU A 54 5.81 5.47 9.02
N ILE A 55 6.43 6.50 8.46
CA ILE A 55 7.24 7.48 9.21
C ILE A 55 6.37 8.46 10.01
N GLN A 56 5.12 8.71 9.59
CA GLN A 56 4.16 9.57 10.31
C GLN A 56 3.40 8.89 11.46
N ALA A 57 3.56 7.57 11.65
CA ALA A 57 2.97 6.83 12.77
C ALA A 57 4.02 6.57 13.87
N PRO A 58 4.48 7.60 14.60
CA PRO A 58 4.05 7.70 15.99
C PRO A 58 4.01 9.14 16.54
N ALA A 59 2.85 9.62 17.01
CA ALA A 59 2.69 10.52 18.18
C ALA A 59 1.32 11.21 18.24
N GLN A 60 0.18 10.50 18.14
CA GLN A 60 -1.12 11.09 18.54
C GLN A 60 -2.00 10.07 19.29
N THR A 61 -1.39 9.38 20.27
CA THR A 61 -2.11 8.78 21.40
C THR A 61 -1.42 9.22 22.68
N ALA A 62 -1.50 10.51 22.96
CA ALA A 62 -1.37 11.05 24.32
C ALA A 62 -2.48 12.09 24.50
N SER A 63 -3.72 11.60 24.36
CA SER A 63 -4.87 12.19 24.99
C SER A 63 -4.68 12.04 26.50
N SER A 64 -4.05 13.04 27.12
CA SER A 64 -3.95 13.17 28.57
C SER A 64 -4.46 14.55 28.97
N THR A 65 -5.78 14.73 28.96
CA THR A 65 -6.48 15.53 29.98
C THR A 65 -7.17 14.50 30.88
N PRO A 66 -7.02 14.54 32.21
CA PRO A 66 -7.41 15.64 33.11
C PRO A 66 -6.28 15.93 34.14
N ASP A 67 -6.31 16.77 35.17
CA ASP A 67 -7.36 17.21 36.09
C ASP A 67 -6.84 18.40 36.93
N GLU A 68 -7.78 19.18 37.44
CA GLU A 68 -7.73 20.39 38.26
C GLU A 68 -7.14 20.21 39.70
N SER A 69 -6.76 21.33 40.36
CA SER A 69 -6.44 21.53 41.82
C SER A 69 -4.94 21.54 42.22
N VAL A 70 -4.38 22.39 43.09
CA VAL A 70 -4.83 23.49 43.98
C VAL A 70 -3.58 24.26 44.52
N GLU A 71 -3.76 25.55 44.84
CA GLU A 71 -3.05 26.52 45.76
C GLU A 71 -1.60 26.30 46.25
N GLU A 72 -0.75 27.34 46.13
CA GLU A 72 -0.35 28.26 47.22
C GLU A 72 0.23 29.58 46.64
#